data_AF-A0A820E4F0-F1
#
_entry.id   AF-A0A820E4F0-F1
#
_cell.length_a   1.000
_cell.length_b   1.000
_cell.length_c   1.000
_cell.angle_alpha   90.00
_cell.angle_beta   90.00
_cell.angle_gamma   90.00
#
_symmetry.space_group_name_H-M   'P 1'
#
loop_
_entity.id
_entity.type
_entity.pdbx_description
1 polymer ?
#
loop_
_entity_poly.entity_id
_entity_poly.type
_entity_poly.pdbx_seq_one_letter_code
_entity_poly.pdbx_strand_id
1 'polypeptide(L)'
;MTFFGNTEYDFTMFGETVNVPNADIARIMYYLDCVCTVIDYNDNDIRRYRNYLNWRNMSDEDDRFIFLLALALSPDELEDKVFFNAPSLCPDSNNQFYEIGQVRNQLMIVQSIVIGGRSRQVKRIMAYEQIWMRRNYYEPMQRLAIRFSPERQRQEALMRAMACIIS
;
A
#
# COMPACT_ATOMS: atom_id res chain seq x y z
N MET A 1 -21.29 -42.16 -2.54
CA MET A 1 -19.87 -42.04 -2.21
C MET A 1 -19.29 -41.05 -3.21
N THR A 2 -19.22 -39.78 -2.84
CA THR A 2 -18.82 -38.70 -3.74
C THR A 2 -17.53 -38.13 -3.18
N PHE A 3 -16.42 -38.42 -3.86
CA PHE A 3 -15.11 -37.88 -3.51
C PHE A 3 -15.10 -36.39 -3.90
N PHE A 4 -15.29 -35.51 -2.91
CA PHE A 4 -14.89 -34.11 -3.07
C PHE A 4 -13.37 -34.08 -2.89
N GLY A 5 -12.66 -33.83 -3.99
CA GLY A 5 -11.23 -33.53 -3.94
C GLY A 5 -11.04 -32.23 -3.19
N ASN A 6 -10.78 -32.33 -1.89
CA ASN A 6 -10.23 -31.22 -1.12
C ASN A 6 -8.86 -30.91 -1.72
N THR A 7 -8.80 -29.87 -2.55
CA THR A 7 -7.53 -29.27 -2.90
C THR A 7 -7.16 -28.40 -1.70
N GLU A 8 -6.59 -29.05 -0.68
CA GLU A 8 -6.01 -28.39 0.47
C GLU A 8 -4.73 -27.73 -0.03
N TYR A 9 -4.86 -26.46 -0.41
CA TYR A 9 -3.72 -25.69 -0.87
C TYR A 9 -2.83 -25.41 0.33
N ASP A 10 -1.64 -25.99 0.34
CA ASP A 10 -0.61 -25.73 1.34
C ASP A 10 -0.11 -24.30 1.11
N PHE A 11 -0.78 -23.36 1.76
CA PHE A 11 -0.44 -21.95 1.77
C PHE A 11 -0.44 -21.51 3.22
N THR A 12 0.73 -21.15 3.75
CA THR A 12 0.76 -20.45 5.03
C THR A 12 0.23 -19.03 4.82
N MET A 13 -1.03 -18.83 5.19
CA MET A 13 -1.68 -17.53 5.19
C MET A 13 -1.15 -16.67 6.34
N PHE A 14 -0.89 -15.39 6.05
CA PHE A 14 -0.52 -14.40 7.06
C PHE A 14 -1.44 -13.19 6.98
N GLY A 15 -1.68 -12.56 8.13
CA GLY A 15 -2.41 -11.31 8.23
C GLY A 15 -3.42 -11.33 9.36
N GLU A 16 -3.84 -10.14 9.75
CA GLU A 16 -4.91 -9.91 10.71
C GLU A 16 -5.98 -9.06 10.03
N THR A 17 -7.23 -9.27 10.42
CA THR A 17 -8.30 -8.35 10.03
C THR A 17 -8.09 -7.03 10.74
N VAL A 18 -7.80 -5.99 9.97
CA VAL A 18 -7.53 -4.65 10.50
C VAL A 18 -8.65 -3.67 10.15
N ASN A 19 -8.94 -2.76 11.07
CA ASN A 19 -9.81 -1.61 10.82
C ASN A 19 -8.95 -0.38 10.49
N VAL A 20 -8.93 -0.02 9.20
CA VAL A 20 -8.17 1.15 8.72
C VAL A 20 -9.05 2.40 8.81
N PRO A 21 -8.58 3.47 9.48
CA PRO A 21 -9.32 4.73 9.56
C PRO A 21 -9.79 5.25 8.19
N ASN A 22 -10.94 5.90 8.16
CA ASN A 22 -11.46 6.53 6.94
C ASN A 22 -10.81 7.92 6.73
N ALA A 23 -9.49 7.91 6.50
CA ALA A 23 -8.69 9.10 6.19
C ALA A 23 -7.70 8.75 5.08
N ASP A 24 -7.52 9.65 4.11
CA ASP A 24 -6.70 9.37 2.92
C ASP A 24 -5.26 8.99 3.28
N ILE A 25 -4.63 9.74 4.19
CA ILE A 25 -3.28 9.44 4.67
C ILE A 25 -3.23 8.08 5.39
N ALA A 26 -4.19 7.77 6.27
CA ALA A 26 -4.23 6.49 6.95
C ALA A 26 -4.32 5.31 5.97
N ARG A 27 -5.11 5.48 4.90
CA ARG A 27 -5.27 4.47 3.84
C ARG A 27 -3.98 4.27 3.05
N ILE A 28 -3.28 5.35 2.70
CA ILE A 28 -1.97 5.27 2.06
C ILE A 28 -0.91 4.66 2.99
N MET A 29 -0.86 5.04 4.26
CA MET A 29 0.05 4.44 5.23
C MET A 29 -0.19 2.93 5.38
N TYR A 30 -1.45 2.50 5.36
CA TYR A 30 -1.81 1.07 5.38
C TYR A 30 -1.39 0.36 4.08
N TYR A 31 -1.56 1.00 2.92
CA TYR A 31 -1.01 0.47 1.67
C TYR A 31 0.51 0.27 1.76
N LEU A 32 1.25 1.27 2.24
CA LEU A 32 2.70 1.21 2.44
C LEU A 32 3.10 0.11 3.44
N ASP A 33 2.30 -0.11 4.47
CA ASP A 33 2.47 -1.21 5.42
C ASP A 33 2.38 -2.58 4.72
N CYS A 34 1.43 -2.76 3.80
CA CYS A 34 1.30 -3.96 3.00
C CYS A 34 2.50 -4.16 2.06
N VAL A 35 2.95 -3.09 1.38
CA VAL A 35 4.15 -3.13 0.53
C VAL A 35 5.37 -3.57 1.35
N CYS A 36 5.61 -2.97 2.50
CA CYS A 36 6.75 -3.30 3.35
C CYS A 36 6.63 -4.67 4.06
N THR A 37 5.49 -5.35 3.92
CA THR A 37 5.28 -6.72 4.39
C THR A 37 5.71 -7.74 3.32
N VAL A 38 5.54 -7.39 2.04
CA VAL A 38 5.89 -8.25 0.89
C VAL A 38 7.33 -8.11 0.43
N ILE A 39 7.96 -6.94 0.60
CA ILE A 39 9.35 -6.70 0.19
C ILE A 39 10.25 -6.26 1.34
N ASP A 40 11.55 -6.50 1.20
CA ASP A 40 12.55 -5.97 2.10
C ASP A 40 12.79 -4.47 1.87
N TYR A 41 11.97 -3.66 2.54
CA TYR A 41 12.11 -2.21 2.56
C TYR A 41 12.60 -1.77 3.96
N ASN A 42 13.89 -2.01 4.23
CA ASN A 42 14.50 -1.78 5.53
C ASN A 42 15.26 -0.45 5.63
N ASP A 43 14.70 0.61 5.04
CA ASP A 43 15.19 1.97 5.25
C ASP A 43 14.63 2.43 6.62
N ASN A 44 15.49 2.64 7.62
CA ASN A 44 15.12 2.84 9.03
C ASN A 44 14.04 3.92 9.26
N ASP A 45 13.89 4.88 8.35
CA ASP A 45 12.91 5.96 8.43
C ASP A 45 11.49 5.59 7.96
N ILE A 46 11.28 4.45 7.28
CA ILE A 46 9.95 4.15 6.72
C ILE A 46 8.92 3.73 7.77
N ARG A 47 9.38 3.22 8.93
CA ARG A 47 8.50 2.61 9.95
C ARG A 47 7.40 3.56 10.43
N ARG A 48 7.71 4.85 10.58
CA ARG A 48 6.72 5.85 11.04
C ARG A 48 5.63 6.09 10.00
N TYR A 49 5.95 6.00 8.71
CA TYR A 49 5.04 6.26 7.58
C TYR A 49 4.14 5.08 7.20
N ARG A 50 4.33 3.92 7.83
CA ARG A 50 3.43 2.75 7.70
C ARG A 50 2.51 2.54 8.91
N ASN A 51 2.69 3.31 9.99
CA ASN A 51 1.84 3.23 11.17
C ASN A 51 0.52 4.01 10.98
N TYR A 52 -0.40 3.43 10.21
CA TYR A 52 -1.67 4.05 9.85
C TYR A 52 -2.59 4.38 11.03
N LEU A 53 -2.40 3.76 12.20
CA LEU A 53 -3.14 4.11 13.42
C LEU A 53 -2.71 5.47 13.98
N ASN A 54 -1.47 5.89 13.69
CA ASN A 54 -0.88 7.13 14.17
C ASN A 54 -0.98 8.28 13.16
N TRP A 55 -1.82 8.16 12.12
CA TRP A 55 -1.93 9.13 11.03
C TRP A 55 -2.22 10.57 11.48
N ARG A 56 -2.93 10.74 12.61
CA ARG A 56 -3.26 12.07 13.16
C ARG A 56 -2.06 12.85 13.68
N ASN A 57 -0.95 12.17 13.95
CA ASN A 57 0.26 12.78 14.48
C ASN A 57 1.27 13.12 13.37
N MET A 58 0.86 13.03 12.10
CA MET A 58 1.69 13.41 10.94
C MET A 58 1.60 14.91 10.70
N SER A 59 2.75 15.52 10.40
CA SER A 59 2.81 16.91 9.92
C SER A 59 2.43 17.00 8.43
N ASP A 60 2.19 18.21 7.93
CA ASP A 60 1.96 18.43 6.49
C ASP A 60 3.16 17.99 5.62
N GLU A 61 4.39 18.06 6.16
CA GLU A 61 5.59 17.57 5.49
C GLU A 61 5.61 16.04 5.46
N ASP A 62 5.22 15.38 6.55
CA ASP A 62 5.07 13.93 6.61
C ASP A 62 4.01 13.44 5.61
N ASP A 63 2.86 14.12 5.54
CA ASP A 63 1.79 13.79 4.61
C ASP A 63 2.27 13.88 3.14
N ARG A 64 3.07 14.90 2.81
CA ARG A 64 3.69 15.03 1.48
C ARG A 64 4.70 13.93 1.21
N PHE A 65 5.53 13.60 2.19
CA PHE A 65 6.49 12.51 2.06
C PHE A 65 5.78 11.17 1.83
N ILE A 66 4.73 10.88 2.61
CA ILE A 66 3.88 9.69 2.46
C ILE A 66 3.31 9.61 1.04
N PHE A 67 2.80 10.73 0.51
CA PHE A 67 2.27 10.79 -0.85
C PHE A 67 3.34 10.51 -1.92
N LEU A 68 4.52 11.13 -1.82
CA LEU A 68 5.62 10.90 -2.76
C LEU A 68 6.16 9.47 -2.69
N LEU A 69 6.24 8.92 -1.48
CA LEU A 69 6.65 7.54 -1.26
C LEU A 69 5.65 6.56 -1.88
N ALA A 70 4.36 6.82 -1.75
CA ALA A 70 3.31 6.02 -2.38
C ALA A 70 3.33 6.10 -3.91
N LEU A 71 3.68 7.27 -4.49
CA LEU A 71 3.90 7.39 -5.93
C LEU A 71 5.10 6.55 -6.40
N ALA A 72 6.20 6.54 -5.65
CA ALA A 72 7.38 5.74 -5.98
C ALA A 72 7.16 4.23 -5.80
N LEU A 73 6.17 3.85 -4.99
CA LEU A 73 5.75 2.48 -4.73
C LEU A 73 4.35 2.24 -5.31
N SER A 74 4.07 2.73 -6.51
CA SER A 74 2.76 2.60 -7.13
C SER A 74 2.39 1.14 -7.43
N PRO A 75 1.10 0.82 -7.59
CA PRO A 75 0.66 -0.50 -8.02
C PRO A 75 1.37 -0.97 -9.29
N ASP A 76 1.62 -0.09 -10.27
CA ASP A 76 2.34 -0.43 -11.51
C ASP A 76 3.76 -1.01 -11.26
N GLU A 77 4.40 -0.58 -10.17
CA GLU A 77 5.72 -1.08 -9.78
C GLU A 77 5.66 -2.48 -9.13
N LEU A 78 4.50 -2.89 -8.63
CA LEU A 78 4.31 -4.06 -7.76
C LEU A 78 3.40 -5.14 -8.36
N GLU A 79 2.46 -4.75 -9.21
CA GLU A 79 1.49 -5.64 -9.85
C GLU A 79 2.19 -6.69 -10.71
N ASP A 80 1.62 -7.89 -10.69
CA ASP A 80 2.12 -9.10 -11.35
C ASP A 80 3.53 -9.54 -10.91
N LYS A 81 4.12 -8.87 -9.92
CA LYS A 81 5.44 -9.20 -9.35
C LYS A 81 5.31 -9.67 -7.90
N VAL A 82 4.64 -8.87 -7.07
CA VAL A 82 4.42 -9.13 -5.64
C VAL A 82 2.99 -8.89 -5.19
N PHE A 83 2.23 -8.08 -5.94
CA PHE A 83 0.80 -7.87 -5.74
C PHE A 83 0.04 -8.51 -6.91
N PHE A 84 -0.96 -9.32 -6.61
CA PHE A 84 -1.72 -10.07 -7.62
C PHE A 84 -3.21 -9.83 -7.43
N ASN A 85 -3.88 -9.38 -8.49
CA ASN A 85 -5.34 -9.31 -8.52
C ASN A 85 -5.90 -10.73 -8.69
N ALA A 86 -6.12 -11.41 -7.58
CA ALA A 86 -6.54 -12.81 -7.54
C ALA A 86 -7.65 -13.00 -6.48
N PRO A 87 -8.90 -12.60 -6.76
CA PRO A 87 -10.01 -12.71 -5.81
C PRO A 87 -10.25 -14.13 -5.30
N SER A 88 -9.93 -15.16 -6.09
CA SER A 88 -10.02 -16.56 -5.66
C SER A 88 -9.06 -16.92 -4.52
N LEU A 89 -8.03 -16.09 -4.28
CA LEU A 89 -7.07 -16.20 -3.18
C LEU A 89 -7.42 -15.22 -2.04
N CYS A 90 -8.66 -14.73 -1.98
CA CYS A 90 -9.14 -13.77 -1.00
C CYS A 90 -10.49 -14.23 -0.42
N PRO A 91 -10.56 -15.41 0.25
CA PRO A 91 -11.84 -15.99 0.65
C PRO A 91 -12.58 -15.20 1.74
N ASP A 92 -11.84 -14.63 2.70
CA ASP A 92 -12.41 -14.03 3.91
C ASP A 92 -12.09 -12.53 4.07
N SER A 93 -11.36 -11.94 3.12
CA SER A 93 -10.83 -10.59 3.19
C SER A 93 -10.64 -10.02 1.79
N ASN A 94 -10.56 -8.69 1.66
CA ASN A 94 -10.29 -8.07 0.35
C ASN A 94 -8.80 -8.13 -0.05
N ASN A 95 -7.93 -8.67 0.82
CA ASN A 95 -6.52 -8.96 0.54
C ASN A 95 -5.96 -10.03 1.46
N GLN A 96 -4.97 -10.79 0.98
CA GLN A 96 -4.35 -11.89 1.71
C GLN A 96 -2.86 -12.00 1.41
N PHE A 97 -2.04 -12.30 2.43
CA PHE A 97 -0.60 -12.52 2.26
C PHE A 97 -0.23 -14.01 2.26
N TYR A 98 0.79 -14.34 1.46
CA TYR A 98 1.28 -15.71 1.25
C TYR A 98 2.81 -15.78 1.23
N GLU A 99 3.37 -16.90 1.71
CA GLU A 99 4.80 -17.22 1.57
C GLU A 99 5.17 -17.67 0.14
N ILE A 100 6.36 -17.26 -0.32
CA ILE A 100 6.85 -17.49 -1.69
C ILE A 100 7.04 -18.99 -2.01
N GLY A 101 7.36 -19.79 -0.99
CA GLY A 101 7.73 -21.20 -1.15
C GLY A 101 6.65 -22.06 -1.82
N GLN A 102 5.37 -21.66 -1.76
CA GLN A 102 4.26 -22.56 -2.06
C GLN A 102 3.32 -22.14 -3.20
N VAL A 103 3.50 -20.95 -3.81
CA VAL A 103 2.67 -20.48 -4.95
C VAL A 103 3.25 -20.83 -6.33
N ARG A 104 4.32 -21.64 -6.36
CA ARG A 104 5.07 -21.99 -7.59
C ARG A 104 4.24 -22.58 -8.73
N ASN A 105 3.03 -23.10 -8.45
CA ASN A 105 2.18 -23.75 -9.46
C ASN A 105 1.11 -22.82 -10.08
N GLN A 106 0.89 -21.61 -9.53
CA GLN A 106 -0.17 -20.69 -10.01
C GLN A 106 0.36 -19.33 -10.45
N LEU A 107 1.49 -18.87 -9.91
CA LEU A 107 2.08 -17.57 -10.22
C LEU A 107 3.60 -17.70 -10.38
N MET A 108 4.16 -17.05 -11.41
CA MET A 108 5.62 -16.90 -11.52
C MET A 108 6.09 -15.88 -10.50
N ILE A 109 6.52 -16.34 -9.32
CA ILE A 109 7.08 -15.44 -8.30
C ILE A 109 8.56 -15.18 -8.56
N VAL A 110 8.92 -13.90 -8.65
CA VAL A 110 10.30 -13.43 -8.71
C VAL A 110 10.91 -13.33 -7.31
N GLN A 111 12.19 -13.66 -7.16
CA GLN A 111 12.89 -13.57 -5.86
C GLN A 111 13.20 -12.12 -5.46
N SER A 112 13.32 -11.22 -6.45
CA SER A 112 13.58 -9.79 -6.22
C SER A 112 12.92 -8.93 -7.29
N ILE A 113 12.64 -7.68 -6.93
CA ILE A 113 12.12 -6.65 -7.84
C ILE A 113 12.98 -5.39 -7.78
N VAL A 114 13.06 -4.66 -8.88
CA VAL A 114 13.76 -3.36 -8.92
C VAL A 114 12.74 -2.25 -8.70
N ILE A 115 12.94 -1.45 -7.65
CA ILE A 115 12.14 -0.28 -7.33
C ILE A 115 13.10 0.89 -7.12
N GLY A 116 12.87 2.00 -7.83
CA GLY A 116 13.71 3.19 -7.71
C GLY A 116 15.20 2.90 -7.96
N GLY A 117 15.50 1.99 -8.90
CA GLY A 117 16.86 1.57 -9.22
C GLY A 117 17.55 0.66 -8.20
N ARG A 118 16.86 0.26 -7.11
CA ARG A 118 17.38 -0.66 -6.11
C ARG A 118 16.68 -2.01 -6.19
N SER A 119 17.46 -3.09 -6.15
CA SER A 119 16.90 -4.44 -6.00
C SER A 119 16.40 -4.64 -4.58
N ARG A 120 15.16 -5.11 -4.43
CA ARG A 120 14.50 -5.42 -3.17
C ARG A 120 14.12 -6.89 -3.17
N GLN A 121 14.46 -7.60 -2.09
CA GLN A 121 14.12 -9.01 -1.92
C GLN A 121 12.62 -9.14 -1.66
N VAL A 122 11.97 -10.11 -2.31
CA VAL A 122 10.59 -10.46 -2.01
C VAL A 122 10.59 -11.38 -0.80
N LYS A 123 9.77 -11.06 0.20
CA LYS A 123 9.56 -11.85 1.42
C LYS A 123 8.27 -12.65 1.36
N ARG A 124 7.22 -12.05 0.79
CA ARG A 124 5.87 -12.59 0.67
C ARG A 124 5.24 -12.05 -0.61
N ILE A 125 4.11 -12.61 -1.00
CA ILE A 125 3.24 -11.99 -2.00
C ILE A 125 1.91 -11.59 -1.35
N MET A 126 1.18 -10.71 -2.02
CA MET A 126 -0.16 -10.31 -1.63
C MET A 126 -1.13 -10.56 -2.78
N ALA A 127 -2.19 -11.33 -2.52
CA ALA A 127 -3.37 -11.34 -3.37
C ALA A 127 -4.32 -10.25 -2.90
N TYR A 128 -5.07 -9.66 -3.83
CA TYR A 128 -6.04 -8.62 -3.52
C TYR A 128 -7.26 -8.68 -4.44
N GLU A 129 -8.39 -8.17 -3.95
CA GLU A 129 -9.55 -7.80 -4.75
C GLU A 129 -9.48 -6.33 -5.18
N GLN A 130 -9.95 -5.99 -6.37
CA GLN A 130 -9.93 -4.61 -6.90
C GLN A 130 -10.51 -3.57 -5.93
N ILE A 131 -11.51 -3.94 -5.12
CA ILE A 131 -12.08 -3.06 -4.10
C ILE A 131 -11.05 -2.63 -3.04
N TRP A 132 -10.10 -3.49 -2.69
CA TRP A 132 -9.02 -3.18 -1.77
C TRP A 132 -8.09 -2.12 -2.35
N MET A 133 -7.63 -2.32 -3.58
CA MET A 133 -6.70 -1.40 -4.24
C MET A 133 -7.35 -0.03 -4.45
N ARG A 134 -8.62 -0.03 -4.88
CA ARG A 134 -9.39 1.20 -5.05
C ARG A 134 -9.50 2.00 -3.76
N ARG A 135 -9.87 1.34 -2.65
CA ARG A 135 -10.09 1.99 -1.34
C ARG A 135 -8.80 2.43 -0.65
N ASN A 136 -7.71 1.69 -0.82
CA ASN A 136 -6.48 1.92 -0.05
C ASN A 136 -5.39 2.64 -0.84
N TYR A 137 -5.47 2.68 -2.17
CA TYR A 137 -4.52 3.40 -3.01
C TYR A 137 -5.20 4.40 -3.95
N TYR A 138 -5.99 3.96 -4.94
CA TYR A 138 -6.40 4.83 -6.04
C TYR A 138 -7.26 6.03 -5.60
N GLU A 139 -8.33 5.80 -4.83
CA GLU A 139 -9.20 6.88 -4.37
C GLU A 139 -8.48 7.86 -3.41
N PRO A 140 -7.74 7.39 -2.37
CA PRO A 140 -6.93 8.28 -1.54
C PRO A 140 -5.87 9.06 -2.32
N MET A 141 -5.13 8.42 -3.23
CA MET A 141 -4.11 9.09 -4.06
C MET A 141 -4.71 10.18 -4.93
N GLN A 142 -5.89 9.95 -5.52
CA GLN A 142 -6.58 10.96 -6.31
C GLN A 142 -6.94 12.20 -5.47
N ARG A 143 -7.48 12.00 -4.26
CA ARG A 143 -7.82 13.11 -3.35
C ARG A 143 -6.59 13.84 -2.83
N LEU A 144 -5.51 13.11 -2.53
CA LEU A 144 -4.24 13.70 -2.10
C LEU A 144 -3.55 14.46 -3.24
N ALA A 145 -3.64 14.00 -4.49
CA ALA A 145 -3.10 14.72 -5.63
C ALA A 145 -3.77 16.10 -5.79
N ILE A 146 -5.08 16.19 -5.53
CA ILE A 146 -5.81 17.47 -5.49
C ILE A 146 -5.31 18.33 -4.32
N ARG A 147 -5.17 17.75 -3.12
CA ARG A 147 -4.64 18.44 -1.92
C ARG A 147 -3.25 19.01 -2.16
N PHE A 148 -2.36 18.25 -2.81
CA PHE A 148 -0.98 18.64 -3.05
C PHE A 148 -0.75 19.33 -4.39
N SER A 149 -1.81 19.66 -5.13
CA SER A 149 -1.69 20.35 -6.42
C SER A 149 -0.96 21.71 -6.27
N PRO A 150 -0.07 22.08 -7.21
CA PRO A 150 0.67 23.34 -7.13
C PRO A 150 -0.21 24.60 -7.10
N GLU A 151 -1.44 24.52 -7.62
CA GLU A 151 -2.40 25.62 -7.62
C GLU A 151 -2.97 25.87 -6.23
N ARG A 152 -3.40 24.81 -5.54
CA ARG A 152 -3.91 24.90 -4.17
C ARG A 152 -2.84 25.37 -3.20
N GLN A 153 -1.60 24.89 -3.37
CA GLN A 153 -0.46 25.35 -2.58
C GLN A 153 -0.20 26.85 -2.76
N ARG A 154 -0.30 27.35 -3.99
CA ARG A 154 -0.17 28.79 -4.28
C ARG A 154 -1.29 29.61 -3.63
N GLN A 155 -2.53 29.15 -3.70
CA GLN A 155 -3.66 29.83 -3.05
C GLN A 155 -3.51 29.88 -1.53
N GLU A 156 -3.10 28.78 -0.90
CA GLU A 156 -2.86 28.73 0.56
C GLU A 156 -1.70 29.63 0.97
N ALA A 157 -0.61 29.67 0.19
CA ALA A 157 0.51 30.57 0.43
C ALA A 157 0.10 32.04 0.31
N LEU A 158 -0.71 32.39 -0.69
CA LEU A 158 -1.26 33.73 -0.86
C LEU A 158 -2.18 34.13 0.31
N MET A 159 -3.09 33.25 0.73
CA MET A 159 -3.97 33.51 1.87
C MET A 159 -3.18 33.70 3.18
N ARG A 160 -2.14 32.88 3.42
CA ARG A 160 -1.25 33.04 4.59
C ARG A 160 -0.49 34.36 4.54
N ALA A 161 0.04 34.73 3.37
CA ALA A 161 0.73 36.01 3.19
C ALA A 161 -0.22 37.19 3.44
N MET A 162 -1.45 37.14 2.93
CA MET A 162 -2.47 38.17 3.16
C MET A 162 -2.87 38.27 4.63
N ALA A 163 -3.05 37.15 5.33
CA ALA A 163 -3.36 37.15 6.76
C ALA A 163 -2.24 37.81 7.60
N CYS A 164 -0.98 37.59 7.22
CA CYS A 164 0.17 38.20 7.87
C CYS A 164 0.27 39.73 7.64
N ILE A 165 -0.24 40.23 6.52
CA ILE A 165 -0.23 41.67 6.19
C ILE A 165 -1.33 42.43 6.96
N ILE A 166 -2.41 41.75 7.35
CA ILE A 166 -3.58 42.35 8.01
C ILE A 166 -3.51 42.20 9.54
N SER A 167 -2.54 41.45 10.06
CA SER A 167 -2.28 41.26 11.51
C SER A 167 -1.26 42.27 12.03
#